data_AF-A0A2U2ASS6-F1
#
_entry.id   AF-A0A2U2ASS6-F1
#
_cell.length_a   1.000
_cell.length_b   1.000
_cell.length_c   1.000
_cell.angle_alpha   90.00
_cell.angle_beta   90.00
_cell.angle_gamma   90.00
#
_symmetry.space_group_name_H-M   'P 1'
#
loop_
_entity.id
_entity.type
_entity.pdbx_description
1 polymer ?
#
loop_
_entity_poly.entity_id
_entity_poly.type
_entity_poly.pdbx_seq_one_letter_code
_entity_poly.pdbx_strand_id
1 'polypeptide(L)'
;MGQEGYTQNIDWRNPLCIAEDTGMGGPRYFETNFPLNEVAPSQVFEFKLRCRADVESGLYIGGWGNGIYHFNVDLEQYQPLRKKYDITLTITNLGDRQQSTGYINVFAVRESYLNPIYFPALGEGRFHDISVKISLSEKILEAGTIPENPKPVRPLYLPLFSISEKGSTLPSSERYAPYVVNLVTTFDKFPDPCVTPGPLIIVPSQVDFGTLNREDLEGSVKNKFFFRVARSSEDTCTYNLYPIITFKATDPVLNDEIYLDNGTILSLEEIHSGFGKIKLNTPMRFGELKPKEFLNLLIEATLRKNPDKPLRGGAFSTVVIYHIELR
;
A
#
# COMPACT_ATOMS: atom_id res chain seq x y z
N MET A 1 11.14 -13.12 0.03
CA MET A 1 12.44 -13.82 -0.04
C MET A 1 13.27 -13.10 -1.10
N GLY A 2 14.28 -12.34 -0.68
CA GLY A 2 15.10 -11.52 -1.57
C GLY A 2 16.08 -12.39 -2.36
N GLN A 3 16.16 -12.19 -3.68
CA GLN A 3 17.24 -12.74 -4.48
C GLN A 3 18.47 -11.84 -4.35
N GLU A 4 19.33 -12.15 -3.39
CA GLU A 4 20.69 -11.62 -3.20
C GLU A 4 21.68 -12.18 -4.24
N GLY A 5 21.36 -12.11 -5.53
CA GLY A 5 22.07 -12.87 -6.57
C GLY A 5 23.27 -12.18 -7.25
N TYR A 6 23.44 -10.86 -7.10
CA TYR A 6 24.40 -10.10 -7.94
C TYR A 6 25.61 -9.50 -7.20
N THR A 7 25.76 -9.74 -5.89
CA THR A 7 26.71 -8.97 -5.06
C THR A 7 27.66 -9.78 -4.19
N GLN A 8 27.57 -11.11 -4.17
CA GLN A 8 28.20 -11.90 -3.10
C GLN A 8 29.73 -12.10 -3.22
N ASN A 9 30.39 -11.84 -4.36
CA ASN A 9 31.82 -12.14 -4.55
C ASN A 9 32.70 -10.99 -5.10
N ILE A 10 32.19 -9.74 -5.14
CA ILE A 10 32.97 -8.60 -5.67
C ILE A 10 33.86 -8.01 -4.56
N ASP A 11 35.16 -7.85 -4.82
CA ASP A 11 36.05 -7.09 -3.93
C ASP A 11 35.79 -5.59 -4.04
N TRP A 12 34.81 -5.13 -3.26
CA TRP A 12 34.42 -3.73 -3.16
C TRP A 12 35.52 -2.80 -2.62
N ARG A 13 36.60 -3.36 -2.05
CA ARG A 13 37.72 -2.58 -1.50
C ARG A 13 38.71 -2.18 -2.58
N ASN A 14 38.71 -2.83 -3.74
CA ASN A 14 39.61 -2.53 -4.85
C ASN A 14 38.95 -2.71 -6.23
N PRO A 15 37.89 -1.95 -6.53
CA PRO A 15 37.15 -2.12 -7.78
C PRO A 15 37.99 -1.71 -9.00
N LEU A 16 37.81 -2.43 -10.12
CA LEU A 16 38.45 -2.09 -11.40
C LEU A 16 38.03 -0.70 -11.90
N CYS A 17 36.79 -0.29 -11.62
CA CYS A 17 36.30 1.04 -11.95
C CYS A 17 35.49 1.64 -10.82
N ILE A 18 35.57 2.94 -10.66
CA ILE A 18 34.81 3.70 -9.68
C ILE A 18 34.03 4.77 -10.43
N ALA A 19 32.74 4.90 -10.12
CA ALA A 19 31.97 6.02 -10.61
C ALA A 19 32.36 7.31 -9.88
N GLU A 20 32.60 8.39 -10.62
CA GLU A 20 33.07 9.65 -10.04
C GLU A 20 32.05 10.28 -9.07
N ASP A 21 30.75 10.00 -9.25
CA ASP A 21 29.68 10.53 -8.41
C ASP A 21 29.48 9.76 -7.09
N THR A 22 30.06 8.57 -6.93
CA THR A 22 29.82 7.71 -5.75
C THR A 22 30.86 7.88 -4.65
N GLY A 23 32.11 8.23 -4.98
CA GLY A 23 33.23 8.32 -4.03
C GLY A 23 33.63 7.00 -3.33
N MET A 24 32.76 5.98 -3.33
CA MET A 24 32.98 4.63 -2.82
C MET A 24 32.41 3.60 -3.81
N GLY A 25 33.12 2.50 -4.04
CA GLY A 25 32.96 1.57 -5.16
C GLY A 25 31.66 0.74 -5.24
N GLY A 26 30.61 1.03 -4.47
CA GLY A 26 29.35 0.27 -4.44
C GLY A 26 28.48 0.41 -5.71
N PRO A 27 27.51 -0.49 -5.94
CA PRO A 27 26.61 -0.41 -7.07
C PRO A 27 25.61 0.74 -6.88
N ARG A 28 25.29 1.46 -7.95
CA ARG A 28 24.19 2.43 -8.00
C ARG A 28 22.90 1.75 -8.43
N TYR A 29 21.81 2.03 -7.72
CA TYR A 29 20.46 1.60 -8.10
C TYR A 29 19.70 2.79 -8.68
N PHE A 30 19.25 2.67 -9.92
CA PHE A 30 18.27 3.60 -10.49
C PHE A 30 16.88 3.02 -10.27
N GLU A 31 16.17 3.49 -9.25
CA GLU A 31 14.75 3.17 -9.13
C GLU A 31 13.95 4.01 -10.11
N THR A 32 13.22 3.35 -11.00
CA THR A 32 12.31 4.04 -11.92
C THR A 32 10.95 3.37 -11.93
N ASN A 33 9.94 4.23 -11.79
CA ASN A 33 8.55 3.83 -11.68
C ASN A 33 7.96 3.56 -13.07
N PHE A 34 7.18 2.49 -13.14
CA PHE A 34 6.42 2.11 -14.33
C PHE A 34 4.92 2.29 -14.05
N PRO A 35 4.22 3.29 -14.65
CA PRO A 35 2.83 3.63 -14.35
C PRO A 35 1.79 3.00 -15.33
N LEU A 36 0.51 2.92 -14.95
CA LEU A 36 -0.55 2.08 -15.55
C LEU A 36 -1.57 3.03 -16.10
N ASN A 37 -1.86 2.88 -17.39
CA ASN A 37 -2.71 3.79 -18.14
C ASN A 37 -2.22 5.26 -18.10
N GLU A 38 -0.94 5.45 -17.80
CA GLU A 38 -0.27 6.74 -17.78
C GLU A 38 1.05 6.64 -18.55
N VAL A 39 1.49 7.78 -19.08
CA VAL A 39 2.79 7.91 -19.72
C VAL A 39 3.75 8.55 -18.73
N ALA A 40 4.76 7.80 -18.28
CA ALA A 40 5.87 8.41 -17.55
C ALA A 40 6.92 8.93 -18.53
N PRO A 41 7.45 10.16 -18.31
CA PRO A 41 8.35 10.82 -19.25
C PRO A 41 9.71 10.11 -19.34
N SER A 42 10.41 10.36 -20.44
CA SER A 42 11.79 9.90 -20.65
C SER A 42 12.75 10.47 -19.61
N GLN A 43 13.79 9.73 -19.27
CA GLN A 43 14.82 10.14 -18.32
C GLN A 43 16.20 9.94 -18.92
N VAL A 44 17.14 10.83 -18.62
CA VAL A 44 18.52 10.74 -19.09
C VAL A 44 19.45 10.89 -17.90
N PHE A 45 20.42 10.00 -17.80
CA PHE A 45 21.44 9.97 -16.75
C PHE A 45 22.81 9.96 -17.40
N GLU A 46 23.69 10.83 -16.92
CA GLU A 46 25.07 10.93 -17.40
C GLU A 46 26.01 10.92 -16.20
N PHE A 47 27.07 10.12 -16.29
CA PHE A 47 28.10 10.03 -15.27
C PHE A 47 29.42 9.59 -15.88
N LYS A 48 30.48 9.67 -15.07
CA LYS A 48 31.82 9.24 -15.45
C LYS A 48 32.26 8.06 -14.61
N LEU A 49 32.94 7.12 -15.25
CA LEU A 49 33.67 6.04 -14.61
C LEU A 49 35.16 6.31 -14.75
N ARG A 50 35.89 6.11 -13.66
CA ARG A 50 37.33 6.07 -13.63
C ARG A 50 37.77 4.63 -13.43
N CYS A 51 38.32 4.04 -14.48
CA CYS A 51 38.78 2.66 -14.49
C CYS A 51 40.29 2.61 -14.31
N ARG A 52 40.79 1.72 -13.44
CA ARG A 52 42.22 1.44 -13.37
C ARG A 52 42.70 0.86 -14.70
N ALA A 53 43.90 1.25 -15.08
CA ALA A 53 44.52 0.84 -16.34
C ALA A 53 45.81 0.05 -16.12
N ASP A 54 46.01 -0.56 -14.95
CA ASP A 54 47.13 -1.45 -14.69
C ASP A 54 46.95 -2.84 -15.34
N VAL A 55 45.70 -3.20 -15.68
CA VAL A 55 45.32 -4.41 -16.41
C VAL A 55 44.45 -4.08 -17.63
N GLU A 56 44.45 -4.97 -18.62
CA GLU A 56 43.52 -4.87 -19.74
C GLU A 56 42.11 -5.23 -19.27
N SER A 57 41.12 -4.38 -19.54
CA SER A 57 39.75 -4.57 -19.06
C SER A 57 38.74 -4.50 -20.20
N GLY A 58 37.59 -5.12 -19.99
CA GLY A 58 36.45 -5.08 -20.89
C GLY A 58 35.21 -4.59 -20.16
N LEU A 59 34.46 -3.72 -20.81
CA LEU A 59 33.09 -3.41 -20.42
C LEU A 59 32.14 -4.25 -21.27
N TYR A 60 31.39 -5.10 -20.58
CA TYR A 60 30.49 -6.10 -21.13
C TYR A 60 29.04 -5.71 -20.88
N ILE A 61 28.19 -5.94 -21.87
CA ILE A 61 26.79 -5.54 -21.83
C ILE A 61 25.98 -6.80 -22.06
N GLY A 62 25.23 -7.24 -21.04
CA GLY A 62 24.36 -8.42 -21.16
C GLY A 62 24.25 -9.27 -19.89
N GLY A 63 23.03 -9.80 -19.68
CA GLY A 63 22.69 -10.76 -18.63
C GLY A 63 21.21 -10.87 -18.24
N TRP A 64 20.25 -10.54 -19.13
CA TRP A 64 18.91 -10.07 -18.69
C TRP A 64 17.73 -11.03 -18.92
N GLY A 65 17.94 -12.18 -19.57
CA GLY A 65 16.85 -12.98 -20.15
C GLY A 65 15.77 -13.45 -19.17
N ASN A 66 16.15 -14.05 -18.04
CA ASN A 66 15.17 -14.64 -17.11
C ASN A 66 14.39 -13.60 -16.31
N GLY A 67 15.03 -12.49 -15.91
CA GLY A 67 14.36 -11.42 -15.16
C GLY A 67 13.28 -10.74 -16.00
N ILE A 68 13.62 -10.37 -17.24
CA ILE A 68 12.69 -9.75 -18.18
C ILE A 68 11.52 -10.70 -18.49
N TYR A 69 11.78 -11.99 -18.68
CA TYR A 69 10.74 -12.98 -18.93
C TYR A 69 9.71 -13.04 -17.80
N HIS A 70 10.17 -13.17 -16.55
CA HIS A 70 9.28 -13.23 -15.40
C HIS A 70 8.48 -11.94 -15.19
N PHE A 71 9.10 -10.78 -15.39
CA PHE A 71 8.42 -9.49 -15.34
C PHE A 71 7.31 -9.40 -16.40
N ASN A 72 7.57 -9.84 -17.63
CA ASN A 72 6.57 -9.85 -18.69
C ASN A 72 5.41 -10.80 -18.38
N VAL A 73 5.69 -12.00 -17.84
CA VAL A 73 4.65 -12.95 -17.40
C VAL A 73 3.76 -12.36 -16.31
N ASP A 74 4.34 -11.67 -15.33
CA ASP A 74 3.57 -11.03 -14.25
C ASP A 74 2.66 -9.91 -14.80
N LEU A 75 3.05 -9.24 -15.89
CA LEU A 75 2.24 -8.19 -16.52
C LEU A 75 1.13 -8.70 -17.44
N GLU A 76 1.15 -9.97 -17.88
CA GLU A 76 0.12 -10.52 -18.78
C GLU A 76 -1.29 -10.54 -18.16
N GLN A 77 -1.39 -10.52 -16.82
CA GLN A 77 -2.68 -10.45 -16.12
C GLN A 77 -3.49 -9.18 -16.45
N TYR A 78 -2.84 -8.13 -16.93
CA TYR A 78 -3.47 -6.85 -17.29
C TYR A 78 -3.92 -6.76 -18.76
N GLN A 79 -3.77 -7.86 -19.52
CA GLN A 79 -4.02 -7.92 -20.98
C GLN A 79 -3.58 -6.66 -21.72
N PRO A 80 -2.30 -6.29 -21.60
CA PRO A 80 -1.79 -5.00 -22.03
C PRO A 80 -1.98 -4.75 -23.53
N LEU A 81 -2.71 -3.68 -23.86
CA LEU A 81 -2.97 -3.22 -25.22
C LEU A 81 -1.75 -2.55 -25.83
N ARG A 82 -0.95 -1.88 -24.99
CA ARG A 82 0.26 -1.18 -25.41
C ARG A 82 1.34 -1.29 -24.33
N LYS A 83 2.55 -1.67 -24.75
CA LYS A 83 3.74 -1.69 -23.91
C LYS A 83 4.87 -0.95 -24.62
N LYS A 84 5.54 -0.03 -23.93
CA LYS A 84 6.76 0.60 -24.43
C LYS A 84 7.69 0.94 -23.29
N TYR A 85 8.91 0.43 -23.36
CA TYR A 85 9.99 0.86 -22.49
C TYR A 85 11.33 0.39 -23.04
N ASP A 86 12.14 1.37 -23.41
CA ASP A 86 13.40 1.18 -24.07
C ASP A 86 14.52 1.83 -23.27
N ILE A 87 15.65 1.13 -23.20
CA ILE A 87 16.86 1.62 -22.54
C ILE A 87 17.94 1.73 -23.59
N THR A 88 18.43 2.95 -23.81
CA THR A 88 19.60 3.22 -24.66
C THR A 88 20.80 3.49 -23.78
N LEU A 89 21.89 2.77 -24.01
CA LEU A 89 23.14 2.92 -23.29
C LEU A 89 24.21 3.39 -24.26
N THR A 90 24.84 4.53 -23.97
CA THR A 90 25.96 5.08 -24.74
C THR A 90 27.17 5.17 -23.84
N ILE A 91 28.29 4.61 -24.29
CA ILE A 91 29.56 4.61 -23.57
C ILE A 91 30.62 5.22 -24.45
N THR A 92 31.38 6.15 -23.90
CA THR A 92 32.44 6.87 -24.60
C THR A 92 33.72 6.81 -23.80
N ASN A 93 34.78 6.26 -24.38
CA ASN A 93 36.13 6.40 -23.84
C ASN A 93 36.64 7.82 -24.18
N LEU A 94 36.93 8.62 -23.16
CA LEU A 94 37.34 10.02 -23.35
C LEU A 94 38.76 10.16 -23.89
N GLY A 95 39.63 9.17 -23.64
CA GLY A 95 41.01 9.14 -24.13
C GLY A 95 41.10 8.85 -25.62
N ASP A 96 40.38 7.82 -26.09
CA ASP A 96 40.48 7.33 -27.46
C ASP A 96 39.32 7.77 -28.37
N ARG A 97 38.36 8.55 -27.83
CA ARG A 97 37.11 8.98 -28.50
C ARG A 97 36.30 7.84 -29.13
N GLN A 98 36.46 6.62 -28.64
CA GLN A 98 35.64 5.50 -29.06
C GLN A 98 34.27 5.59 -28.39
N GLN A 99 33.21 5.43 -29.17
CA GLN A 99 31.83 5.45 -28.70
C GLN A 99 31.10 4.19 -29.14
N SER A 100 30.31 3.62 -28.23
CA SER A 100 29.43 2.49 -28.49
C SER A 100 28.04 2.80 -27.97
N THR A 101 26.99 2.49 -28.74
CA THR A 101 25.59 2.72 -28.36
C THR A 101 24.74 1.45 -28.53
N GLY A 102 24.03 1.07 -27.48
CA GLY A 102 23.23 -0.16 -27.37
C GLY A 102 21.81 0.13 -26.96
N TYR A 103 20.94 -0.86 -27.18
CA TYR A 103 19.51 -0.71 -26.97
C TYR A 103 18.89 -2.00 -26.41
N ILE A 104 18.02 -1.84 -25.41
CA ILE A 104 17.25 -2.90 -24.76
C ILE A 104 15.77 -2.54 -24.86
N ASN A 105 14.97 -3.44 -25.45
CA ASN A 105 13.51 -3.37 -25.36
C ASN A 105 13.03 -4.32 -24.25
N VAL A 106 12.49 -3.76 -23.17
CA VAL A 106 12.11 -4.53 -21.98
C VAL A 106 10.94 -5.48 -22.28
N PHE A 107 10.07 -5.18 -23.25
CA PHE A 107 8.86 -5.99 -23.52
C PHE A 107 9.03 -7.01 -24.64
N ALA A 108 9.88 -6.73 -25.62
CA ALA A 108 10.05 -7.60 -26.78
C ALA A 108 11.05 -8.74 -26.52
N VAL A 109 11.78 -8.72 -25.39
CA VAL A 109 12.94 -9.60 -25.13
C VAL A 109 13.90 -9.58 -26.33
N ARG A 110 13.96 -8.42 -27.02
CA ARG A 110 14.83 -8.20 -28.18
C ARG A 110 15.96 -7.29 -27.75
N GLU A 111 17.15 -7.80 -27.93
CA GLU A 111 18.39 -7.15 -27.53
C GLU A 111 19.23 -6.87 -28.77
N SER A 112 19.80 -5.67 -28.84
CA SER A 112 20.90 -5.38 -29.75
C SER A 112 22.16 -5.34 -28.89
N TYR A 113 22.97 -6.40 -28.97
CA TYR A 113 24.19 -6.49 -28.17
C TYR A 113 25.16 -5.39 -28.57
N LEU A 114 25.71 -4.74 -27.55
CA LEU A 114 26.90 -3.94 -27.74
C LEU A 114 28.11 -4.85 -27.86
N ASN A 115 28.97 -4.56 -28.84
CA ASN A 115 30.31 -5.12 -28.81
C ASN A 115 30.99 -4.64 -27.52
N PRO A 116 31.62 -5.54 -26.75
CA PRO A 116 32.37 -5.13 -25.58
C PRO A 116 33.39 -4.07 -25.95
N ILE A 117 33.51 -3.05 -25.12
CA ILE A 117 34.57 -2.05 -25.27
C ILE A 117 35.75 -2.55 -24.46
N TYR A 118 36.88 -2.74 -25.12
CA TYR A 118 38.12 -3.14 -24.48
C TYR A 118 39.01 -1.94 -24.25
N PHE A 119 39.60 -1.87 -23.07
CA PHE A 119 40.52 -0.82 -22.66
C PHE A 119 41.90 -1.45 -22.46
N PRO A 120 42.93 -0.99 -23.19
CA PRO A 120 44.29 -1.52 -23.05
C PRO A 120 44.88 -1.15 -21.69
N ALA A 121 45.86 -1.94 -21.22
CA ALA A 121 46.65 -1.54 -20.07
C ALA A 121 47.51 -0.30 -20.41
N LEU A 122 47.53 0.69 -19.51
CA LEU A 122 48.35 1.89 -19.59
C LEU A 122 49.49 1.90 -18.55
N GLY A 123 49.49 0.96 -17.61
CA GLY A 123 50.49 0.82 -16.55
C GLY A 123 49.96 1.23 -15.16
N GLU A 124 50.73 0.88 -14.13
CA GLU A 124 50.36 1.10 -12.73
C GLU A 124 50.12 2.59 -12.42
N GLY A 125 49.06 2.89 -11.67
CA GLY A 125 48.68 4.27 -11.31
C GLY A 125 48.03 5.09 -12.44
N ARG A 126 47.82 4.51 -13.62
CA ARG A 126 47.09 5.13 -14.74
C ARG A 126 45.62 4.72 -14.74
N PHE A 127 44.78 5.54 -15.37
CA PHE A 127 43.33 5.34 -15.40
C PHE A 127 42.76 5.66 -16.79
N HIS A 128 41.64 5.01 -17.12
CA HIS A 128 40.75 5.36 -18.22
C HIS A 128 39.57 6.14 -17.68
N ASP A 129 39.28 7.28 -18.30
CA ASP A 129 38.07 8.06 -18.01
C ASP A 129 37.00 7.73 -19.06
N ILE A 130 35.87 7.23 -18.60
CA ILE A 130 34.79 6.75 -19.44
C ILE A 130 33.54 7.58 -19.11
N SER A 131 32.93 8.16 -20.13
CA SER A 131 31.60 8.76 -20.00
C SER A 131 30.53 7.71 -20.29
N VAL A 132 29.52 7.65 -19.45
CA VAL A 132 28.36 6.78 -19.63
C VAL A 132 27.11 7.62 -19.65
N LYS A 133 26.26 7.37 -20.64
CA LYS A 133 24.94 7.98 -20.80
C LYS A 133 23.88 6.89 -20.90
N ILE A 134 22.91 6.93 -20.00
CA ILE A 134 21.74 6.06 -20.00
C ILE A 134 20.54 6.91 -20.37
N SER A 135 19.84 6.56 -21.44
CA SER A 135 18.58 7.20 -21.84
C SER A 135 17.45 6.19 -21.74
N LEU A 136 16.51 6.47 -20.85
CA LEU A 136 15.29 5.71 -20.65
C LEU A 136 14.19 6.38 -21.49
N SER A 137 13.52 5.63 -22.36
CA SER A 137 12.40 6.16 -23.14
C SER A 137 11.20 6.49 -22.26
N GLU A 138 10.17 7.07 -22.86
CA GLU A 138 8.83 7.07 -22.27
C GLU A 138 8.42 5.65 -21.85
N LYS A 139 7.71 5.58 -20.74
CA LYS A 139 7.23 4.34 -20.11
C LYS A 139 5.73 4.30 -20.26
N ILE A 140 5.24 3.25 -20.93
CA ILE A 140 3.81 3.08 -21.23
C ILE A 140 3.41 1.65 -20.94
N LEU A 141 2.41 1.48 -20.06
CA LEU A 141 1.63 0.27 -19.90
C LEU A 141 0.15 0.62 -19.97
N GLU A 142 -0.47 0.32 -21.10
CA GLU A 142 -1.92 0.48 -21.28
C GLU A 142 -2.57 -0.88 -21.07
N ALA A 143 -3.35 -1.02 -20.00
CA ALA A 143 -4.04 -2.27 -19.68
C ALA A 143 -5.36 -2.40 -20.45
N GLY A 144 -5.60 -3.57 -21.02
CA GLY A 144 -6.89 -3.91 -21.61
C GLY A 144 -7.90 -4.34 -20.55
N THR A 145 -7.42 -4.87 -19.44
CA THR A 145 -8.25 -5.28 -18.30
C THR A 145 -7.53 -5.03 -16.97
N ILE A 146 -8.29 -4.74 -15.91
CA ILE A 146 -7.78 -4.69 -14.54
C ILE A 146 -8.35 -5.91 -13.80
N PRO A 147 -7.53 -6.88 -13.38
CA PRO A 147 -8.01 -8.05 -12.65
C PRO A 147 -8.55 -7.65 -11.27
N GLU A 148 -9.60 -8.32 -10.80
CA GLU A 148 -10.19 -8.05 -9.47
C GLU A 148 -9.20 -8.28 -8.32
N ASN A 149 -8.27 -9.23 -8.48
CA ASN A 149 -7.21 -9.53 -7.52
C ASN A 149 -5.86 -9.56 -8.26
N PRO A 150 -5.22 -8.39 -8.49
CA PRO A 150 -3.93 -8.34 -9.16
C PRO A 150 -2.87 -9.07 -8.33
N LYS A 151 -2.12 -9.95 -8.97
CA LYS A 151 -0.92 -10.54 -8.38
C LYS A 151 0.17 -9.47 -8.31
N PRO A 152 0.95 -9.41 -7.22
CA PRO A 152 2.09 -8.51 -7.13
C PRO A 152 3.02 -8.68 -8.32
N VAL A 153 3.44 -7.56 -8.92
CA VAL A 153 4.43 -7.60 -9.99
C VAL A 153 5.81 -7.52 -9.35
N ARG A 154 6.67 -8.50 -9.64
CA ARG A 154 8.01 -8.52 -9.06
C ARG A 154 8.84 -7.38 -9.66
N PRO A 155 9.63 -6.64 -8.84
CA PRO A 155 10.56 -5.66 -9.37
C PRO A 155 11.54 -6.32 -10.34
N LEU A 156 11.82 -5.63 -11.44
CA LEU A 156 12.76 -6.07 -12.45
C LEU A 156 14.12 -5.40 -12.21
N TYR A 157 15.10 -6.21 -11.82
CA TYR A 157 16.48 -5.76 -11.63
C TYR A 157 17.27 -6.02 -12.91
N LEU A 158 17.70 -4.94 -13.56
CA LEU A 158 18.51 -4.95 -14.79
C LEU A 158 19.85 -4.28 -14.51
N PRO A 159 20.90 -5.02 -14.20
CA PRO A 159 22.24 -4.51 -14.45
C PRO A 159 22.31 -4.07 -15.93
N LEU A 160 22.96 -2.95 -16.25
CA LEU A 160 23.00 -2.48 -17.65
C LEU A 160 24.28 -2.91 -18.35
N PHE A 161 25.35 -3.00 -17.57
CA PHE A 161 26.66 -3.42 -18.01
C PHE A 161 27.47 -3.91 -16.80
N SER A 162 28.52 -4.65 -17.09
CA SER A 162 29.51 -5.11 -16.13
C SER A 162 30.91 -4.86 -16.65
N ILE A 163 31.90 -4.89 -15.76
CA ILE A 163 33.29 -4.66 -16.05
C ILE A 163 34.10 -5.82 -15.47
N SER A 164 35.04 -6.32 -16.26
CA SER A 164 35.99 -7.34 -15.81
C SER A 164 37.31 -7.19 -16.54
N GLU A 165 38.35 -7.83 -16.01
CA GLU A 165 39.59 -8.02 -16.76
C GLU A 165 39.31 -8.78 -18.06
N LYS A 166 40.04 -8.43 -19.12
CA LYS A 166 39.90 -9.10 -20.40
C LYS A 166 40.38 -10.54 -20.27
N GLY A 167 39.58 -11.47 -20.78
CA GLY A 167 39.86 -12.91 -20.65
C GLY A 167 39.45 -13.51 -19.31
N SER A 168 38.81 -12.72 -18.43
CA SER A 168 38.20 -13.25 -17.21
C SER A 168 37.20 -14.36 -17.54
N THR A 169 37.33 -15.48 -16.82
CA THR A 169 36.39 -16.62 -16.88
C THR A 169 35.19 -16.44 -15.95
N LEU A 170 35.10 -15.30 -15.24
CA LEU A 170 34.00 -15.04 -14.33
C LEU A 170 32.66 -15.03 -15.09
N PRO A 171 31.63 -15.73 -14.55
CA PRO A 171 30.26 -15.61 -15.02
C PRO A 171 29.81 -14.15 -15.05
N SER A 172 28.94 -13.76 -15.98
CA SER A 172 28.44 -12.38 -16.09
C SER A 172 27.75 -11.89 -14.82
N SER A 173 27.12 -12.78 -14.06
CA SER A 173 26.49 -12.50 -12.76
C SER A 173 27.48 -12.16 -11.64
N GLU A 174 28.77 -12.47 -11.83
CA GLU A 174 29.84 -12.26 -10.84
C GLU A 174 30.78 -11.09 -11.22
N ARG A 175 30.55 -10.46 -12.38
CA ARG A 175 31.33 -9.31 -12.83
C ARG A 175 30.88 -8.04 -12.12
N TYR A 176 31.82 -7.11 -11.93
CA TYR A 176 31.53 -5.83 -11.30
C TYR A 176 30.51 -5.04 -12.13
N ALA A 177 29.33 -4.79 -11.56
CA ALA A 177 28.30 -3.96 -12.17
C ALA A 177 28.18 -2.64 -11.39
N PRO A 178 28.80 -1.54 -11.85
CA PRO A 178 28.72 -0.27 -11.14
C PRO A 178 27.31 0.32 -11.14
N TYR A 179 26.44 -0.08 -12.07
CA TYR A 179 25.09 0.44 -12.22
C TYR A 179 24.06 -0.65 -12.51
N VAL A 180 23.00 -0.65 -11.69
CA VAL A 180 21.83 -1.51 -11.79
C VAL A 180 20.59 -0.63 -11.91
N VAL A 181 19.77 -0.84 -12.92
CA VAL A 181 18.44 -0.25 -13.01
C VAL A 181 17.47 -1.16 -12.27
N ASN A 182 16.76 -0.59 -11.29
CA ASN A 182 15.65 -1.23 -10.60
C ASN A 182 14.33 -0.68 -11.16
N LEU A 183 13.60 -1.53 -11.86
CA LEU A 183 12.28 -1.21 -12.39
C LEU A 183 11.23 -1.68 -11.40
N VAL A 184 10.49 -0.72 -10.86
CA VAL A 184 9.41 -0.98 -9.91
C VAL A 184 8.10 -0.54 -10.55
N THR A 185 7.13 -1.46 -10.59
CA THR A 185 5.76 -1.15 -10.98
C THR A 185 5.08 -0.36 -9.86
N THR A 186 4.47 0.78 -10.20
CA THR A 186 3.81 1.60 -9.18
C THR A 186 2.37 1.20 -8.90
N PHE A 187 1.85 0.15 -9.54
CA PHE A 187 0.52 -0.42 -9.21
C PHE A 187 0.59 -1.31 -7.98
N ASP A 188 1.80 -1.68 -7.54
CA ASP A 188 2.03 -2.31 -6.24
C ASP A 188 1.88 -1.31 -5.09
N LYS A 189 1.67 -0.01 -5.38
CA LYS A 189 0.92 0.84 -4.45
C LYS A 189 -0.54 0.40 -4.54
N PHE A 190 -0.84 -0.69 -3.83
CA PHE A 190 -2.17 -0.90 -3.29
C PHE A 190 -2.67 0.47 -2.78
N PRO A 191 -3.93 0.85 -3.02
CA PRO A 191 -4.47 2.06 -2.41
C PRO A 191 -4.09 2.03 -0.93
N ASP A 192 -3.63 3.16 -0.39
CA ASP A 192 -3.24 3.28 1.03
C ASP A 192 -4.19 2.39 1.86
N PRO A 193 -3.67 1.46 2.69
CA PRO A 193 -4.50 0.49 3.39
C PRO A 193 -5.64 1.29 3.99
N CYS A 194 -6.84 1.03 3.49
CA CYS A 194 -7.88 2.01 3.68
C CYS A 194 -8.10 2.12 5.20
N VAL A 195 -8.03 3.35 5.69
CA VAL A 195 -8.06 3.59 7.13
C VAL A 195 -9.52 3.78 7.47
N THR A 196 -10.01 2.97 8.40
CA THR A 196 -11.30 3.20 9.06
C THR A 196 -11.00 3.70 10.48
N PRO A 197 -10.94 5.02 10.70
CA PRO A 197 -10.94 5.57 12.04
C PRO A 197 -12.21 5.15 12.80
N GLY A 198 -12.21 5.29 14.13
CA GLY A 198 -13.39 5.03 14.94
C GLY A 198 -14.64 5.78 14.42
N PRO A 199 -15.84 5.20 14.58
CA PRO A 199 -17.06 5.79 14.04
C PRO A 199 -17.39 7.12 14.71
N LEU A 200 -18.00 8.03 13.97
CA LEU A 200 -18.60 9.24 14.53
C LEU A 200 -20.00 8.90 15.05
N ILE A 201 -20.22 9.13 16.35
CA ILE A 201 -21.50 8.82 17.01
C ILE A 201 -22.22 10.11 17.38
N ILE A 202 -23.47 10.23 16.94
CA ILE A 202 -24.35 11.36 17.25
C ILE A 202 -25.56 10.80 18.00
N VAL A 203 -25.56 11.00 19.30
CA VAL A 203 -26.61 10.58 20.25
C VAL A 203 -26.79 11.70 21.27
N PRO A 204 -28.02 11.99 21.76
CA PRO A 204 -28.17 12.93 22.85
C PRO A 204 -27.40 12.44 24.09
N SER A 205 -26.82 13.38 24.83
CA SER A 205 -26.10 13.09 26.07
C SER A 205 -27.01 12.60 27.20
N GLN A 206 -28.31 12.90 27.13
CA GLN A 206 -29.32 12.50 28.09
C GLN A 206 -30.69 12.35 27.42
N VAL A 207 -31.49 11.41 27.94
CA VAL A 207 -32.91 11.24 27.59
C VAL A 207 -33.71 11.51 28.85
N ASP A 208 -34.35 12.67 28.91
CA ASP A 208 -35.11 13.11 30.07
C ASP A 208 -36.59 12.73 29.92
N PHE A 209 -37.13 12.00 30.90
CA PHE A 209 -38.55 11.67 30.98
C PHE A 209 -39.36 12.77 31.69
N GLY A 210 -38.70 13.82 32.19
CA GLY A 210 -39.30 14.89 32.95
C GLY A 210 -39.74 14.47 34.35
N THR A 211 -40.62 15.26 34.94
CA THR A 211 -41.25 14.91 36.23
C THR A 211 -42.46 14.03 35.97
N LEU A 212 -42.45 12.82 36.53
CA LEU A 212 -43.53 11.84 36.39
C LEU A 212 -44.29 11.69 37.71
N ASN A 213 -45.62 11.64 37.62
CA ASN A 213 -46.46 11.23 38.73
C ASN A 213 -46.65 9.71 38.72
N ARG A 214 -47.22 9.15 39.80
CA ARG A 214 -47.41 7.70 39.90
C ARG A 214 -48.42 7.18 38.88
N GLU A 215 -49.41 8.00 38.57
CA GLU A 215 -50.49 7.72 37.63
C GLU A 215 -49.95 7.57 36.20
N ASP A 216 -48.92 8.33 35.83
CA ASP A 216 -48.27 8.25 34.52
C ASP A 216 -47.59 6.87 34.28
N LEU A 217 -47.22 6.19 35.37
CA LEU A 217 -46.57 4.89 35.38
C LEU A 217 -47.56 3.71 35.55
N GLU A 218 -48.87 3.97 35.62
CA GLU A 218 -49.89 2.91 35.50
C GLU A 218 -49.88 2.29 34.10
N GLY A 219 -49.55 3.10 33.09
CA GLY A 219 -49.24 2.64 31.74
C GLY A 219 -47.74 2.53 31.50
N SER A 220 -47.29 3.08 30.36
CA SER A 220 -45.88 3.19 30.02
C SER A 220 -45.60 4.56 29.42
N VAL A 221 -44.52 5.20 29.87
CA VAL A 221 -44.07 6.49 29.36
C VAL A 221 -42.99 6.24 28.31
N LYS A 222 -43.11 6.88 27.15
CA LYS A 222 -42.23 6.65 26.01
C LYS A 222 -41.48 7.93 25.66
N ASN A 223 -40.20 7.82 25.39
CA ASN A 223 -39.39 8.90 24.84
C ASN A 223 -38.56 8.38 23.67
N LYS A 224 -38.35 9.20 22.64
CA LYS A 224 -37.68 8.80 21.40
C LYS A 224 -36.44 9.64 21.17
N PHE A 225 -35.39 9.01 20.70
CA PHE A 225 -34.17 9.69 20.32
C PHE A 225 -33.49 9.04 19.12
N PHE A 226 -32.73 9.85 18.39
CA PHE A 226 -31.89 9.34 17.31
C PHE A 226 -30.56 8.86 17.86
N PHE A 227 -30.15 7.69 17.42
CA PHE A 227 -28.80 7.17 17.56
C PHE A 227 -28.22 7.03 16.15
N ARG A 228 -27.26 7.88 15.79
CA ARG A 228 -26.67 7.89 14.45
C ARG A 228 -25.21 7.46 14.50
N VAL A 229 -24.87 6.54 13.61
CA VAL A 229 -23.49 6.12 13.37
C VAL A 229 -23.10 6.62 11.99
N ALA A 230 -21.99 7.35 11.91
CA ALA A 230 -21.43 7.85 10.67
C ALA A 230 -19.97 7.39 10.54
N ARG A 231 -19.49 7.35 9.30
CA ARG A 231 -18.07 7.16 9.03
C ARG A 231 -17.32 8.45 9.32
N SER A 232 -16.10 8.34 9.82
CA SER A 232 -15.24 9.52 9.99
C SER A 232 -15.01 10.19 8.64
N SER A 233 -14.84 11.51 8.62
CA SER A 233 -14.40 12.24 7.42
C SER A 233 -12.99 11.84 6.97
N GLU A 234 -12.22 11.22 7.86
CA GLU A 234 -10.88 10.68 7.62
C GLU A 234 -10.92 9.22 7.12
N ASP A 235 -12.11 8.62 6.97
CA ASP A 235 -12.27 7.27 6.46
C ASP A 235 -11.99 7.23 4.95
N THR A 236 -10.98 6.45 4.56
CA THR A 236 -10.55 6.32 3.15
C THR A 236 -11.07 5.06 2.47
N CYS A 237 -11.82 4.20 3.19
CA CYS A 237 -12.36 2.96 2.64
C CYS A 237 -13.61 3.20 1.78
N THR A 238 -13.69 2.51 0.64
CA THR A 238 -14.84 2.64 -0.29
C THR A 238 -15.88 1.53 -0.15
N TYR A 239 -15.57 0.46 0.58
CA TYR A 239 -16.52 -0.63 0.87
C TYR A 239 -17.50 -0.26 2.00
N ASN A 240 -18.62 -0.99 2.08
CA ASN A 240 -19.62 -0.82 3.14
C ASN A 240 -19.09 -1.42 4.45
N LEU A 241 -19.29 -0.70 5.55
CA LEU A 241 -18.98 -1.19 6.89
C LEU A 241 -20.23 -1.75 7.54
N TYR A 242 -20.06 -2.73 8.43
CA TYR A 242 -21.16 -3.35 9.15
C TYR A 242 -21.01 -3.12 10.65
N PRO A 243 -21.60 -2.05 11.19
CA PRO A 243 -21.49 -1.75 12.61
C PRO A 243 -22.21 -2.82 13.44
N ILE A 244 -21.45 -3.40 14.37
CA ILE A 244 -21.95 -4.27 15.44
C ILE A 244 -21.98 -3.42 16.71
N ILE A 245 -23.18 -3.22 17.25
CA ILE A 245 -23.39 -2.37 18.43
C ILE A 245 -23.80 -3.25 19.61
N THR A 246 -23.15 -3.08 20.75
CA THR A 246 -23.53 -3.70 22.02
C THR A 246 -23.92 -2.61 23.00
N PHE A 247 -25.16 -2.67 23.52
CA PHE A 247 -25.64 -1.78 24.58
C PHE A 247 -25.52 -2.48 25.93
N LYS A 248 -24.96 -1.80 26.92
CA LYS A 248 -24.82 -2.25 28.31
C LYS A 248 -25.42 -1.20 29.24
N ALA A 249 -25.93 -1.61 30.39
CA ALA A 249 -26.41 -0.68 31.41
C ALA A 249 -25.59 -0.82 32.70
N THR A 250 -25.53 0.25 33.48
CA THR A 250 -24.93 0.21 34.83
C THR A 250 -25.81 -0.54 35.83
N ASP A 251 -27.12 -0.52 35.61
CA ASP A 251 -28.11 -1.18 36.45
C ASP A 251 -28.37 -2.63 36.01
N PRO A 252 -28.95 -3.48 36.89
CA PRO A 252 -29.23 -4.87 36.57
C PRO A 252 -30.10 -5.01 35.32
N VAL A 253 -29.65 -5.88 34.41
CA VAL A 253 -30.37 -6.22 33.19
C VAL A 253 -31.00 -7.61 33.34
N LEU A 254 -32.32 -7.70 33.14
CA LEU A 254 -33.04 -8.97 33.06
C LEU A 254 -33.94 -8.94 31.81
N ASN A 255 -33.95 -10.02 31.02
CA ASN A 255 -34.80 -10.15 29.82
C ASN A 255 -34.73 -8.93 28.87
N ASP A 256 -33.53 -8.39 28.65
CA ASP A 256 -33.28 -7.21 27.84
C ASP A 256 -33.96 -5.92 28.34
N GLU A 257 -34.21 -5.82 29.64
CA GLU A 257 -34.72 -4.62 30.30
C GLU A 257 -33.85 -4.22 31.48
N ILE A 258 -33.79 -2.92 31.76
CA ILE A 258 -32.98 -2.32 32.82
C ILE A 258 -33.88 -2.10 34.04
N TYR A 259 -33.52 -2.68 35.18
CA TYR A 259 -34.29 -2.62 36.42
C TYR A 259 -33.76 -1.50 37.31
N LEU A 260 -34.54 -0.44 37.47
CA LEU A 260 -34.14 0.73 38.24
C LEU A 260 -34.55 0.61 39.72
N ASP A 261 -33.75 1.21 40.60
CA ASP A 261 -33.94 1.13 42.05
C ASP A 261 -35.21 1.81 42.57
N ASN A 262 -35.77 2.74 41.79
CA ASN A 262 -37.03 3.41 42.11
C ASN A 262 -38.27 2.52 41.88
N GLY A 263 -38.10 1.27 41.41
CA GLY A 263 -39.20 0.36 41.13
C GLY A 263 -39.77 0.49 39.72
N THR A 264 -39.02 1.06 38.78
CA THR A 264 -39.38 1.10 37.35
C THR A 264 -38.49 0.17 36.52
N ILE A 265 -38.95 -0.16 35.32
CA ILE A 265 -38.23 -0.95 34.32
C ILE A 265 -38.14 -0.10 33.05
N LEU A 266 -36.95 -0.04 32.46
CA LEU A 266 -36.66 0.66 31.22
C LEU A 266 -36.34 -0.35 30.11
N SER A 267 -37.06 -0.28 28.99
CA SER A 267 -36.78 -1.06 27.78
C SER A 267 -36.42 -0.14 26.62
N LEU A 268 -35.54 -0.61 25.75
CA LEU A 268 -35.14 0.10 24.53
C LEU A 268 -35.59 -0.70 23.30
N GLU A 269 -36.16 -0.02 22.32
CA GLU A 269 -36.64 -0.62 21.08
C GLU A 269 -36.21 0.24 19.88
N GLU A 270 -35.71 -0.39 18.82
CA GLU A 270 -35.50 0.29 17.53
C GLU A 270 -36.78 0.16 16.70
N ILE A 271 -37.40 1.30 16.40
CA ILE A 271 -38.76 1.35 15.85
C ILE A 271 -38.83 1.78 14.37
N HIS A 272 -37.71 2.19 13.75
CA HIS A 272 -37.73 2.65 12.36
C HIS A 272 -37.44 1.53 11.35
N SER A 273 -36.46 0.69 11.64
CA SER A 273 -35.96 -0.35 10.74
C SER A 273 -36.52 -1.75 11.04
N GLY A 274 -37.33 -1.87 12.10
CA GLY A 274 -38.01 -3.13 12.44
C GLY A 274 -37.13 -4.15 13.15
N PHE A 275 -36.00 -3.73 13.73
CA PHE A 275 -35.17 -4.60 14.57
C PHE A 275 -35.85 -4.97 15.89
N GLY A 276 -36.78 -4.15 16.35
CA GLY A 276 -37.53 -4.38 17.57
C GLY A 276 -36.65 -4.20 18.80
N LYS A 277 -36.94 -4.99 19.85
CA LYS A 277 -36.33 -4.83 21.16
C LYS A 277 -34.79 -4.93 21.10
N ILE A 278 -34.12 -3.95 21.68
CA ILE A 278 -32.66 -3.93 21.82
C ILE A 278 -32.25 -5.00 22.83
N LYS A 279 -31.43 -5.95 22.40
CA LYS A 279 -30.87 -6.99 23.26
C LYS A 279 -29.68 -6.47 24.02
N LEU A 280 -29.85 -6.27 25.33
CA LEU A 280 -28.81 -5.72 26.18
C LEU A 280 -27.71 -6.77 26.42
N ASN A 281 -26.48 -6.32 26.58
CA ASN A 281 -25.27 -7.13 26.71
C ASN A 281 -24.98 -8.08 25.52
N THR A 282 -25.70 -7.93 24.41
CA THR A 282 -25.56 -8.77 23.22
C THR A 282 -25.16 -7.92 22.01
N PRO A 283 -24.18 -8.35 21.19
CA PRO A 283 -23.87 -7.67 19.94
C PRO A 283 -25.01 -7.80 18.93
N MET A 284 -25.43 -6.67 18.35
CA MET A 284 -26.47 -6.60 17.34
C MET A 284 -25.96 -5.88 16.09
N ARG A 285 -26.36 -6.37 14.90
CA ARG A 285 -26.06 -5.75 13.61
C ARG A 285 -27.28 -4.99 13.13
N PHE A 286 -27.11 -3.68 12.91
CA PHE A 286 -28.21 -2.76 12.62
C PHE A 286 -28.31 -2.33 11.14
N GLY A 287 -27.51 -2.94 10.27
CA GLY A 287 -27.52 -2.66 8.84
C GLY A 287 -26.11 -2.46 8.29
N GLU A 288 -26.04 -1.76 7.16
CA GLU A 288 -24.80 -1.37 6.50
C GLU A 288 -24.58 0.14 6.59
N LEU A 289 -23.31 0.53 6.61
CA LEU A 289 -22.88 1.92 6.65
C LEU A 289 -22.07 2.21 5.38
N LYS A 290 -22.75 2.82 4.40
CA LYS A 290 -22.16 3.20 3.12
C LYS A 290 -21.26 4.43 3.25
N PRO A 291 -20.30 4.64 2.33
CA PRO A 291 -19.50 5.86 2.27
C PRO A 291 -20.39 7.11 2.27
N LYS A 292 -20.09 8.08 3.15
CA LYS A 292 -20.81 9.36 3.29
C LYS A 292 -22.28 9.27 3.71
N GLU A 293 -22.73 8.10 4.16
CA GLU A 293 -24.08 7.90 4.69
C GLU A 293 -24.08 7.74 6.22
N PHE A 294 -25.29 7.77 6.78
CA PHE A 294 -25.55 7.57 8.20
C PHE A 294 -26.40 6.31 8.39
N LEU A 295 -25.99 5.46 9.33
CA LEU A 295 -26.90 4.52 9.93
C LEU A 295 -27.74 5.27 10.96
N ASN A 296 -29.03 5.40 10.69
CA ASN A 296 -29.97 6.10 11.57
C ASN A 296 -30.84 5.09 12.30
N LEU A 297 -30.72 5.05 13.62
CA LEU A 297 -31.62 4.29 14.49
C LEU A 297 -32.55 5.25 15.23
N LEU A 298 -33.84 4.96 15.23
CA LEU A 298 -34.80 5.66 16.07
C LEU A 298 -35.10 4.76 17.27
N ILE A 299 -34.53 5.11 18.42
CA ILE A 299 -34.70 4.34 19.64
C ILE A 299 -35.86 4.91 20.45
N GLU A 300 -36.81 4.06 20.78
CA GLU A 300 -37.86 4.32 21.77
C GLU A 300 -37.45 3.74 23.12
N ALA A 301 -37.27 4.62 24.08
CA ALA A 301 -37.08 4.28 25.48
C ALA A 301 -38.45 4.25 26.17
N THR A 302 -38.85 3.10 26.70
CA THR A 302 -40.13 2.90 27.37
C THR A 302 -39.89 2.64 28.85
N LEU A 303 -40.41 3.52 29.70
CA LEU A 303 -40.38 3.40 31.15
C LEU A 303 -41.73 2.90 31.66
N ARG A 304 -41.73 1.84 32.48
CA ARG A 304 -42.94 1.26 33.07
C ARG A 304 -42.73 0.88 34.52
N LYS A 305 -43.82 0.73 35.28
CA LYS A 305 -43.77 0.21 36.64
C LYS A 305 -43.26 -1.24 36.66
N ASN A 306 -42.40 -1.55 37.64
CA ASN A 306 -42.06 -2.92 37.97
C ASN A 306 -43.22 -3.56 38.76
N PRO A 307 -43.82 -4.67 38.30
CA PRO A 307 -44.93 -5.30 39.02
C PRO A 307 -44.50 -5.86 40.39
N ASP A 308 -43.22 -6.21 40.54
CA ASP A 308 -42.69 -6.91 41.72
C ASP A 308 -42.09 -5.97 42.77
N LYS A 309 -41.97 -4.66 42.46
CA LYS A 309 -41.37 -3.66 43.37
C LYS A 309 -42.26 -2.43 43.54
N PRO A 310 -42.35 -1.85 44.76
CA PRO A 310 -43.09 -0.61 44.97
C PRO A 310 -42.39 0.58 44.32
N LEU A 311 -43.17 1.54 43.82
CA LEU A 311 -42.63 2.81 43.28
C LEU A 311 -42.15 3.71 44.42
N ARG A 312 -40.88 4.13 44.34
CA ARG A 312 -40.26 5.08 45.25
C ARG A 312 -40.19 6.46 44.58
N GLY A 313 -40.62 7.49 45.31
CA GLY A 313 -40.47 8.87 44.84
C GLY A 313 -39.02 9.34 44.93
N GLY A 314 -38.65 10.31 44.10
CA GLY A 314 -37.30 10.88 44.05
C GLY A 314 -36.71 10.87 42.64
N ALA A 315 -35.49 11.38 42.51
CA ALA A 315 -34.74 11.34 41.25
C ALA A 315 -34.35 9.89 40.91
N PHE A 316 -34.34 9.58 39.61
CA PHE A 316 -33.85 8.31 39.08
C PHE A 316 -33.00 8.56 37.83
N SER A 317 -32.04 7.68 37.58
CA SER A 317 -31.16 7.75 36.42
C SER A 317 -30.51 6.40 36.18
N THR A 318 -30.16 6.11 34.93
CA THR A 318 -29.31 4.97 34.56
C THR A 318 -28.35 5.41 33.45
N VAL A 319 -27.23 4.71 33.31
CA VAL A 319 -26.27 4.96 32.23
C VAL A 319 -26.25 3.78 31.28
N VAL A 320 -26.50 4.07 30.00
CA VAL A 320 -26.35 3.09 28.92
C VAL A 320 -25.02 3.34 28.21
N ILE A 321 -24.16 2.35 28.22
CA ILE A 321 -22.85 2.34 27.55
C ILE A 321 -23.02 1.58 26.24
N TYR A 322 -22.52 2.15 25.14
CA TYR A 322 -22.47 1.46 23.85
C TYR A 322 -21.02 1.14 23.47
N HIS A 323 -20.83 -0.03 22.85
CA HIS A 323 -19.58 -0.43 22.21
C HIS A 323 -19.86 -0.71 20.74
N ILE A 324 -19.02 -0.20 19.84
CA ILE A 324 -19.21 -0.34 18.40
C ILE A 324 -17.95 -0.94 17.79
N GLU A 325 -18.14 -2.07 17.10
CA GLU A 325 -17.13 -2.71 16.28
C GLU A 325 -17.53 -2.53 14.81
N LEU A 326 -16.60 -2.03 13.99
CA LEU A 326 -16.78 -1.91 12.55
C LEU A 326 -16.12 -3.12 11.87
N ARG A 327 -16.86 -3.79 10.99
CA ARG A 327 -16.38 -4.92 10.18
C ARG A 327 -16.53 -4.64 8.70
#